data_AF-A0A496A9M6-F1
#
_entry.id   AF-A0A496A9M6-F1
#
_cell.length_a   1.000
_cell.length_b   1.000
_cell.length_c   1.000
_cell.angle_alpha   90.00
_cell.angle_beta   90.00
_cell.angle_gamma   90.00
#
_symmetry.space_group_name_H-M   'P 1'
#
loop_
_entity.id
_entity.type
_entity.pdbx_description
1 polymer ?
#
loop_
_entity_poly.entity_id
_entity_poly.type
_entity_poly.pdbx_seq_one_letter_code
_entity_poly.pdbx_strand_id
1 'polypeptide(L)'
;MNDYQQHPTAAEAHLMAEQEAESGAKKITWFFIGLFGNIIGVLIASIYEPTPPASRLLEKSPEYVALYTDSYKAKSRSIQLRQSLIGLVVPFVLMILWVILLVSLI
;
A
#
# COMPACT_ATOMS: atom_id res chain seq x y z
N MET A 1 -9.67 31.75 25.12
CA MET A 1 -9.82 30.30 24.88
C MET A 1 -8.51 29.89 24.24
N ASN A 2 -7.51 29.57 25.07
CA ASN A 2 -6.14 29.43 24.60
C ASN A 2 -6.01 28.22 23.69
N ASP A 3 -5.40 28.46 22.54
CA ASP A 3 -5.12 27.50 21.50
C ASP A 3 -4.44 26.27 22.09
N TYR A 4 -5.18 25.18 22.08
CA TYR A 4 -4.64 23.84 22.22
C TYR A 4 -3.63 23.64 21.08
N GLN A 5 -2.36 23.94 21.33
CA GLN A 5 -1.28 23.28 20.62
C GLN A 5 -1.33 21.80 20.99
N GLN A 6 -2.30 21.09 20.40
CA GLN A 6 -2.34 19.64 20.33
C GLN A 6 -1.11 19.24 19.53
N HIS A 7 0.00 19.00 20.24
CA HIS A 7 1.05 18.14 19.71
C HIS A 7 0.36 16.81 19.40
N PRO A 8 0.22 16.44 18.12
CA PRO A 8 -0.44 15.20 17.79
C PRO A 8 0.34 14.08 18.46
N THR A 9 -0.36 13.27 19.25
CA THR A 9 0.30 12.24 20.06
C THR A 9 0.92 11.18 19.14
N ALA A 10 1.94 10.46 19.62
CA ALA A 10 2.56 9.37 18.86
C ALA A 10 1.52 8.37 18.30
N ALA A 11 0.44 8.12 19.04
CA ALA A 11 -0.68 7.29 18.62
C ALA A 11 -1.44 7.88 17.42
N GLU A 12 -1.72 9.18 17.42
CA GLU A 12 -2.39 9.87 16.30
C GLU A 12 -1.52 9.89 15.05
N ALA A 13 -0.20 10.07 15.21
CA ALA A 13 0.76 10.00 14.11
C ALA A 13 0.69 8.65 13.38
N HIS A 14 0.68 7.55 14.14
CA HIS A 14 0.59 6.21 13.60
C HIS A 14 -0.76 5.96 12.90
N LEU A 15 -1.87 6.33 13.53
CA LEU A 15 -3.22 6.12 12.99
C LEU A 15 -3.44 6.89 11.68
N MET A 16 -3.01 8.15 11.62
CA MET A 16 -3.10 8.94 10.38
C MET A 16 -2.18 8.39 9.30
N ALA A 17 -0.96 7.98 9.64
CA ALA A 17 -0.03 7.37 8.70
C ALA A 17 -0.60 6.11 8.04
N GLU A 18 -1.26 5.24 8.82
CA GLU A 18 -1.88 4.02 8.27
C GLU A 18 -3.07 4.33 7.36
N GLN A 19 -3.95 5.25 7.76
CA GLN A 19 -5.12 5.62 6.95
C GLN A 19 -4.70 6.26 5.62
N GLU A 20 -3.71 7.14 5.64
CA GLU A 20 -3.20 7.76 4.42
C GLU A 20 -2.35 6.82 3.58
N ALA A 21 -1.64 5.88 4.19
CA ALA A 21 -1.03 4.78 3.44
C ALA A 21 -2.12 3.97 2.73
N GLU A 22 -3.24 3.67 3.39
CA GLU A 22 -4.32 2.90 2.78
C GLU A 22 -5.05 3.61 1.63
N SER A 23 -5.25 4.92 1.72
CA SER A 23 -5.86 5.72 0.65
C SER A 23 -4.86 6.05 -0.46
N GLY A 24 -3.61 6.34 -0.09
CA GLY A 24 -2.54 6.77 -0.98
C GLY A 24 -1.82 5.64 -1.71
N ALA A 25 -1.88 4.40 -1.23
CA ALA A 25 -1.14 3.26 -1.78
C ALA A 25 -1.56 2.81 -3.19
N LYS A 26 -2.27 3.62 -3.98
CA LYS A 26 -2.64 3.36 -5.38
C LYS A 26 -2.95 1.86 -5.64
N LYS A 27 -3.82 1.27 -4.83
CA LYS A 27 -4.07 -0.19 -4.77
C LYS A 27 -4.30 -0.80 -6.16
N ILE A 28 -5.09 -0.10 -6.97
CA ILE A 28 -5.42 -0.46 -8.35
C ILE A 28 -4.16 -0.51 -9.24
N THR A 29 -3.27 0.48 -9.11
CA THR A 29 -2.02 0.52 -9.88
C THR A 29 -1.14 -0.69 -9.55
N TRP A 30 -0.98 -1.03 -8.27
CA TRP A 30 -0.15 -2.17 -7.87
C TRP A 30 -0.76 -3.53 -8.24
N PHE A 31 -2.10 -3.61 -8.28
CA PHE A 31 -2.80 -4.75 -8.84
C PHE A 31 -2.45 -4.95 -10.33
N PHE A 32 -2.54 -3.90 -11.16
CA PHE A 32 -2.20 -4.00 -12.57
C PHE A 32 -0.72 -4.26 -12.82
N ILE A 33 0.17 -3.69 -11.99
CA ILE A 33 1.60 -3.99 -12.03
C ILE A 33 1.85 -5.48 -11.76
N GLY A 34 1.15 -6.08 -10.80
CA GLY A 34 1.21 -7.52 -10.54
C GLY A 34 0.63 -8.37 -11.68
N LEU A 35 -0.52 -7.94 -12.22
CA LEU A 35 -1.23 -8.64 -13.28
C LEU A 35 -0.44 -8.72 -14.60
N PHE A 36 0.10 -7.58 -15.05
CA PHE A 36 0.83 -7.51 -16.32
C PHE A 36 2.34 -7.73 -16.14
N GLY A 37 2.91 -7.26 -15.03
CA GLY A 37 4.33 -7.40 -14.73
C GLY A 37 4.72 -8.75 -14.11
N ASN A 38 3.75 -9.59 -13.74
CA ASN A 38 3.96 -10.88 -13.08
C ASN A 38 4.98 -10.75 -11.90
N ILE A 39 5.98 -11.64 -11.86
CA ILE A 39 7.01 -11.68 -10.81
C ILE A 39 7.83 -10.38 -10.79
N ILE A 40 8.09 -9.78 -11.95
CA ILE A 40 8.82 -8.50 -12.04
C ILE A 40 7.99 -7.39 -11.37
N GLY A 41 6.67 -7.39 -11.56
CA GLY A 41 5.77 -6.44 -10.91
C GLY A 41 5.81 -6.52 -9.38
N VAL A 42 5.83 -7.75 -8.83
CA VAL A 42 6.00 -7.98 -7.39
C VAL A 42 7.39 -7.55 -6.91
N LEU A 43 8.44 -7.78 -7.69
CA LEU A 43 9.79 -7.36 -7.35
C LEU A 43 9.89 -5.82 -7.29
N ILE A 44 9.31 -5.12 -8.27
CA ILE A 44 9.22 -3.65 -8.27
C ILE A 44 8.49 -3.15 -7.01
N ALA A 45 7.36 -3.77 -6.64
CA ALA A 45 6.63 -3.44 -5.42
C ALA A 45 7.45 -3.69 -4.14
N SER A 46 8.45 -4.57 -4.17
CA SER A 46 9.29 -4.89 -3.01
C SER A 46 10.43 -3.90 -2.78
N ILE A 47 10.93 -3.28 -3.86
CA ILE A 47 12.01 -2.29 -3.86
C ILE A 47 11.50 -0.85 -3.86
N TYR A 48 10.26 -0.61 -4.28
CA TYR A 48 9.70 0.74 -4.35
C TYR A 48 9.46 1.29 -2.94
N GLU A 49 10.14 2.40 -2.62
CA GLU A 49 9.92 3.08 -1.36
C GLU A 49 8.72 4.03 -1.45
N PRO A 50 7.67 3.83 -0.62
CA PRO A 50 6.56 4.77 -0.54
C PRO A 50 6.98 6.08 0.14
N THR A 51 6.76 7.19 -0.54
CA THR A 51 7.05 8.54 -0.01
C THR A 51 5.80 9.13 0.66
N PRO A 52 5.88 9.53 1.94
CA PRO A 52 4.77 10.19 2.62
C PRO A 52 4.49 11.60 2.06
N PRO A 53 3.25 12.12 2.18
CA PRO A 53 2.89 13.45 1.72
C PRO A 53 3.58 14.54 2.56
N ALA A 54 4.35 15.42 1.92
CA ALA A 54 5.11 16.49 2.58
C ALA A 54 4.24 17.48 3.37
N SER A 55 2.99 17.68 2.95
CA SER A 55 2.02 18.55 3.64
C SER A 55 1.71 18.12 5.09
N ARG A 56 1.93 16.85 5.43
CA ARG A 56 1.71 16.31 6.79
C ARG A 56 2.94 16.40 7.68
N LEU A 57 4.09 16.72 7.10
CA LEU A 57 5.39 16.77 7.78
C LEU A 57 5.84 18.21 8.07
N LEU A 58 5.32 19.17 7.30
CA LEU A 58 5.57 20.59 7.51
C LEU A 58 5.00 21.02 8.88
N GLU A 59 5.80 21.74 9.66
CA GLU A 59 5.48 22.27 11.00
C GLU A 59 5.31 21.21 12.13
N LYS A 60 5.65 19.94 11.89
CA LYS A 60 5.61 18.90 12.94
C LYS A 60 6.98 18.66 13.59
N SER A 61 6.95 18.14 14.82
CA SER A 61 8.17 17.80 15.54
C SER A 61 8.96 16.70 14.81
N PRO A 62 10.30 16.65 14.94
CA PRO A 62 11.11 15.61 14.32
C PRO A 62 10.69 14.19 14.74
N GLU A 63 10.26 14.03 15.99
CA GLU A 63 9.78 12.76 16.54
C GLU A 63 8.47 12.31 15.87
N TYR A 64 7.54 13.24 15.63
CA TYR A 64 6.31 12.95 14.90
C TYR A 64 6.61 12.54 13.45
N VAL A 65 7.52 13.25 12.79
CA VAL A 65 7.91 13.00 11.39
C VAL A 65 8.53 11.61 11.25
N ALA A 66 9.40 11.20 12.16
CA ALA A 66 10.03 9.89 12.15
C ALA A 66 8.99 8.77 12.32
N LEU A 67 8.16 8.86 13.36
CA LEU A 67 7.16 7.83 13.66
C LEU A 67 6.10 7.71 12.55
N TYR A 68 5.63 8.84 12.02
CA TYR A 68 4.69 8.87 10.92
C TYR A 68 5.31 8.25 9.65
N THR A 69 6.54 8.61 9.32
CA THR A 69 7.22 8.12 8.11
C THR A 69 7.43 6.60 8.16
N ASP A 70 7.89 6.08 9.29
CA ASP A 70 8.11 4.64 9.44
C ASP A 70 6.81 3.85 9.35
N SER A 71 5.76 4.32 10.02
CA SER A 71 4.44 3.69 10.00
C SER A 71 3.82 3.71 8.59
N TYR A 72 3.91 4.86 7.91
CA TYR A 72 3.43 5.02 6.53
C TYR A 72 4.18 4.07 5.58
N LYS A 73 5.50 3.99 5.72
CA LYS A 73 6.34 3.14 4.86
C LYS A 73 6.03 1.66 5.05
N ALA A 74 5.97 1.21 6.29
CA ALA A 74 5.65 -0.18 6.62
C ALA A 74 4.28 -0.59 6.07
N LYS A 75 3.25 0.23 6.31
CA LYS A 75 1.89 -0.05 5.86
C LYS A 75 1.79 -0.03 4.34
N SER A 76 2.31 1.01 3.70
CA SER A 76 2.26 1.15 2.24
C SER A 76 2.93 -0.02 1.53
N ARG A 77 4.12 -0.46 1.99
CA ARG A 77 4.82 -1.62 1.41
C ARG A 77 4.00 -2.90 1.49
N SER A 78 3.35 -3.15 2.63
CA SER A 78 2.49 -4.32 2.82
C SER A 78 1.31 -4.33 1.83
N ILE A 79 0.75 -3.15 1.54
CA ILE A 79 -0.36 -3.00 0.58
C ILE A 79 0.13 -3.23 -0.84
N GLN A 80 1.26 -2.64 -1.23
CA GLN A 80 1.85 -2.80 -2.57
C GLN A 80 2.12 -4.27 -2.87
N LEU A 81 2.83 -4.97 -1.98
CA LEU A 81 3.12 -6.39 -2.11
C LEU A 81 1.85 -7.23 -2.19
N ARG A 82 0.88 -6.99 -1.29
CA ARG A 82 -0.36 -7.76 -1.27
C ARG A 82 -1.17 -7.57 -2.55
N GLN A 83 -1.28 -6.33 -3.05
CA GLN A 83 -2.01 -6.04 -4.29
C GLN A 83 -1.31 -6.60 -5.52
N SER A 84 0.02 -6.50 -5.60
CA SER A 84 0.78 -7.10 -6.71
C SER A 84 0.73 -8.63 -6.67
N LEU A 85 0.74 -9.26 -5.50
CA LEU A 85 0.52 -10.71 -5.37
C LEU A 85 -0.88 -11.13 -5.79
N ILE A 86 -1.92 -10.36 -5.40
CA ILE A 86 -3.29 -10.62 -5.87
C ILE A 86 -3.34 -10.51 -7.39
N GLY A 87 -2.76 -9.45 -7.97
CA GLY A 87 -2.66 -9.27 -9.42
C GLY A 87 -1.96 -10.44 -10.12
N LEU A 88 -0.89 -10.98 -9.54
CA LEU A 88 -0.17 -12.14 -10.05
C LEU A 88 -1.03 -13.42 -10.04
N VAL A 89 -1.79 -13.68 -8.97
CA VAL A 89 -2.52 -14.95 -8.78
C VAL A 89 -3.84 -15.01 -9.56
N VAL A 90 -4.54 -13.88 -9.69
CA VAL A 90 -5.83 -13.79 -10.40
C VAL A 90 -5.83 -14.42 -11.80
N PRO A 91 -4.87 -14.16 -12.70
CA PRO A 91 -4.89 -14.74 -14.05
C PRO A 91 -4.74 -16.26 -14.04
N PHE A 92 -3.95 -16.83 -13.12
CA PHE A 92 -3.83 -18.30 -12.99
C PHE A 92 -5.14 -18.94 -12.55
N VAL A 93 -5.83 -18.33 -11.58
CA VAL A 93 -7.13 -18.83 -11.11
C VAL A 93 -8.16 -18.79 -12.24
N LEU A 94 -8.24 -17.67 -12.98
CA LEU A 94 -9.14 -17.53 -14.11
C LEU A 94 -8.85 -18.56 -15.22
N MET A 95 -7.56 -18.80 -15.51
CA MET A 95 -7.14 -19.80 -16.48
C MET A 95 -7.58 -21.22 -16.06
N ILE A 96 -7.36 -21.59 -14.78
CA ILE A 96 -7.75 -22.91 -14.26
C ILE A 96 -9.27 -23.10 -14.35
N LEU A 97 -10.06 -22.10 -13.94
CA LEU A 97 -11.52 -22.16 -14.02
C LEU A 97 -12.00 -22.30 -15.48
N TRP A 98 -11.37 -21.56 -16.40
CA TRP A 98 -11.71 -21.65 -17.82
C TRP A 98 -11.41 -23.04 -18.41
N VAL A 99 -10.27 -23.65 -18.04
CA VAL A 99 -9.93 -25.02 -18.46
C VAL A 99 -10.93 -26.04 -17.91
N ILE A 100 -11.32 -25.93 -16.64
CA ILE A 100 -12.33 -26.83 -16.04
C ILE A 100 -13.67 -26.74 -16.78
N LEU A 101 -14.13 -25.53 -17.08
CA LEU A 101 -15.37 -25.32 -17.84
C LEU A 101 -15.28 -25.90 -19.25
N LEU A 102 -14.16 -25.72 -19.94
CA LEU A 102 -13.94 -26.23 -21.28
C LEU A 102 -13.96 -27.77 -21.29
N VAL A 103 -13.26 -28.41 -20.35
CA VAL A 103 -13.27 -29.88 -20.20
C VAL A 103 -14.67 -30.40 -19.87
N SER A 104 -15.46 -29.67 -19.09
CA SER A 104 -16.83 -30.08 -18.73
C SER A 104 -17.82 -29.97 -19.89
N LEU A 105 -17.46 -29.26 -20.97
CA LEU A 105 -18.30 -29.03 -22.15
C LEU A 105 -18.04 -30.05 -23.28
N ILE A 106 -16.89 -30.72 -23.25
CA ILE A 106 -16.47 -31.78 -24.19
C ILE A 106 -17.05 -33.13 -23.74
#